data_AF-A0A355YIN0-F1
#
_entry.id   AF-A0A355YIN0-F1
#
_cell.length_a   1.000
_cell.length_b   1.000
_cell.length_c   1.000
_cell.angle_alpha   90.00
_cell.angle_beta   90.00
_cell.angle_gamma   90.00
#
_symmetry.space_group_name_H-M   'P 1'
#
loop_
_entity.id
_entity.type
_entity.pdbx_description
1 polymer ?
#
loop_
_entity_poly.entity_id
_entity_poly.type
_entity_poly.pdbx_seq_one_letter_code
_entity_poly.pdbx_strand_id
1 'polypeptide(L)'
;MLCSSCASTGPERTSSRAPIGQEGTSIQTAVLIKARNSSEGIGAEYAWLARKHPGFKRENQSLQLEGEKAYDLIEITTADGKRMAYYFDVTSFFGKW
;
A
#
# COMPACT_ATOMS: atom_id res chain seq x y z
N MET A 1 -38.81 22.38 31.16
CA MET A 1 -38.73 22.22 29.70
C MET A 1 -37.83 21.03 29.41
N LEU A 2 -38.43 19.93 28.97
CA LEU A 2 -37.73 18.74 28.49
C LEU A 2 -37.40 18.95 27.01
N CYS A 3 -36.13 18.84 26.63
CA CYS A 3 -35.70 18.59 25.25
C CYS A 3 -34.56 17.57 25.36
N SER A 4 -34.86 16.29 25.18
CA SER A 4 -34.86 15.55 23.91
C SER A 4 -33.48 15.01 23.56
N SER A 5 -33.34 13.72 23.82
CA SER A 5 -32.31 12.85 23.28
C SER A 5 -32.46 12.74 21.76
N CYS A 6 -31.34 12.79 21.03
CA CYS A 6 -31.25 12.27 19.68
C CYS A 6 -30.05 11.33 19.63
N ALA A 7 -30.31 10.02 19.72
CA ALA A 7 -29.40 9.00 19.23
C ALA A 7 -29.40 9.05 17.70
N SER A 8 -28.23 9.18 17.08
CA SER A 8 -28.04 8.93 15.65
C SER A 8 -27.11 7.75 15.48
N THR A 9 -27.70 6.57 15.34
CA THR A 9 -27.06 5.40 14.74
C THR A 9 -27.04 5.60 13.23
N GLY A 10 -25.88 6.00 12.71
CA GLY A 10 -25.55 5.88 11.29
C GLY A 10 -24.54 4.75 11.11
N PRO A 11 -24.68 3.87 10.10
CA PRO A 11 -23.75 2.77 9.89
C PRO A 11 -22.36 3.30 9.55
N GLU A 12 -21.36 2.69 10.16
CA GLU A 12 -19.94 2.84 9.87
C GLU A 12 -19.69 2.81 8.36
N ARG A 13 -19.34 3.97 7.82
CA ARG A 13 -18.40 4.04 6.70
C ARG A 13 -17.16 4.76 7.18
N THR A 14 -16.45 4.10 8.08
CA THR A 14 -15.01 4.32 8.26
C THR A 14 -14.31 3.82 6.99
N SER A 15 -14.42 4.62 5.93
CA SER A 15 -13.32 4.77 5.00
C SER A 15 -12.15 5.19 5.87
N SER A 16 -11.33 4.21 6.26
CA SER A 16 -10.12 4.45 7.01
C SER A 16 -9.20 5.23 6.09
N ARG A 17 -9.36 6.56 6.08
CA ARG A 17 -8.32 7.48 5.67
C ARG A 17 -7.15 7.08 6.55
N ALA A 18 -6.22 6.31 5.98
CA ALA A 18 -4.94 6.08 6.60
C ALA A 18 -4.45 7.46 7.10
N PRO A 19 -3.88 7.55 8.31
CA PRO A 19 -3.32 8.80 8.80
C PRO A 19 -2.53 9.45 7.67
N ILE A 20 -2.56 10.79 7.55
CA ILE A 20 -1.83 11.55 6.53
C ILE A 20 -0.33 11.26 6.74
N GLY A 21 0.09 10.15 6.18
CA GLY A 21 1.33 9.43 6.39
C GLY A 21 1.49 8.72 5.06
N GLN A 22 2.65 8.95 4.45
CA GLN A 22 2.85 8.73 3.03
C GLN A 22 2.45 7.28 2.66
N GLU A 23 1.40 7.14 1.85
CA GLU A 23 0.88 5.84 1.44
C GLU A 23 2.02 4.99 0.86
N GLY A 24 2.17 3.79 1.40
CA GLY A 24 3.19 2.82 1.05
C GLY A 24 4.55 3.05 1.73
N THR A 25 4.78 4.05 2.57
CA THR A 25 6.13 4.26 3.14
C THR A 25 6.40 3.52 4.46
N SER A 26 5.45 2.71 4.93
CA SER A 26 5.65 1.75 6.02
C SER A 26 4.78 0.53 5.83
N ILE A 27 5.03 -0.54 6.58
CA ILE A 27 4.18 -1.74 6.61
C ILE A 27 2.72 -1.39 6.95
N GLN A 28 2.50 -0.48 7.91
CA GLN A 28 1.15 -0.07 8.34
C GLN A 28 0.39 0.71 7.26
N THR A 29 1.12 1.35 6.34
CA THR A 29 0.53 2.09 5.22
C THR A 29 0.78 1.40 3.88
N ALA A 30 1.17 0.12 3.88
CA ALA A 30 1.53 -0.62 2.68
C ALA A 30 0.41 -0.59 1.64
N VAL A 31 0.80 -0.48 0.37
CA VAL A 31 -0.14 -0.44 -0.75
C VAL A 31 -0.68 -1.85 -0.96
N LEU A 32 -1.99 -2.04 -0.81
CA LEU A 32 -2.61 -3.34 -1.03
C LEU A 32 -2.66 -3.66 -2.53
N ILE A 33 -2.00 -4.74 -2.93
CA ILE A 33 -2.07 -5.27 -4.30
C ILE A 33 -2.89 -6.57 -4.29
N LYS A 34 -4.00 -6.55 -5.03
CA LYS A 34 -4.82 -7.75 -5.28
C LYS A 34 -4.50 -8.26 -6.67
N ALA A 35 -3.98 -9.49 -6.74
CA ALA A 35 -3.64 -10.15 -7.98
C ALA A 35 -3.85 -11.66 -7.84
N ARG A 36 -3.93 -12.36 -8.98
CA ARG A 36 -4.12 -13.83 -9.01
C ARG A 36 -2.82 -14.61 -8.80
N ASN A 37 -1.71 -14.07 -9.28
CA ASN A 37 -0.38 -14.66 -9.21
C ASN A 37 0.71 -13.57 -9.16
N SER A 38 1.95 -14.00 -8.94
CA SER A 38 3.10 -13.11 -8.84
C SER A 38 3.33 -12.28 -10.09
N SER A 39 3.13 -12.83 -11.30
CA SER A 39 3.35 -12.04 -12.53
C SER A 39 2.40 -10.85 -12.62
N GLU A 40 1.11 -11.05 -12.30
CA GLU A 40 0.12 -9.97 -12.28
C GLU A 40 0.37 -8.98 -11.13
N GLY A 41 0.70 -9.50 -9.94
CA GLY A 41 0.99 -8.70 -8.75
C GLY A 41 2.18 -7.77 -8.93
N ILE A 42 3.30 -8.32 -9.40
CA ILE A 42 4.52 -7.56 -9.69
C ILE A 42 4.23 -6.48 -10.75
N GLY A 43 3.51 -6.82 -11.82
CA GLY A 43 3.10 -5.84 -12.82
C GLY A 43 2.31 -4.67 -12.22
N ALA A 44 1.41 -4.96 -11.27
CA ALA A 44 0.61 -3.95 -10.59
C ALA A 44 1.43 -3.04 -9.65
N GLU A 45 2.42 -3.58 -8.94
CA GLU A 45 3.36 -2.81 -8.10
C GLU A 45 4.13 -1.77 -8.93
N TYR A 46 4.78 -2.23 -10.01
CA TYR A 46 5.55 -1.34 -10.89
C TYR A 46 4.66 -0.34 -11.60
N ALA A 47 3.43 -0.72 -11.99
CA ALA A 47 2.47 0.22 -12.54
C ALA A 47 2.05 1.30 -11.53
N TRP A 48 1.91 0.94 -10.24
CA TRP A 48 1.63 1.92 -9.18
C TRP A 48 2.81 2.88 -9.00
N LEU A 49 4.05 2.37 -8.95
CA LEU A 49 5.25 3.19 -8.84
C LEU A 49 5.40 4.12 -10.05
N ALA A 50 5.16 3.63 -11.27
CA ALA A 50 5.28 4.44 -12.49
C ALA A 50 4.25 5.58 -12.54
N ARG A 51 3.03 5.35 -12.02
CA ARG A 51 2.02 6.42 -11.90
C ARG A 51 2.39 7.46 -10.85
N LYS A 52 2.97 7.03 -9.72
CA LYS A 52 3.31 7.91 -8.60
C LYS A 52 4.62 8.69 -8.83
N HIS A 53 5.59 8.05 -9.46
CA HIS A 53 6.94 8.57 -9.74
C HIS A 53 7.32 8.32 -11.20
N PRO A 54 6.73 9.06 -12.16
CA PRO A 54 7.12 8.93 -13.56
C PRO A 54 8.63 9.07 -13.75
N GLY A 55 9.25 8.12 -14.44
CA GLY A 55 10.70 8.12 -14.70
C GLY A 55 11.59 7.66 -13.53
N PHE A 56 11.01 7.03 -12.50
CA PHE A 56 11.82 6.45 -11.43
C PHE A 56 12.79 5.37 -11.93
N LYS A 57 13.87 5.16 -11.17
CA LYS A 57 14.77 4.03 -11.30
C LYS A 57 14.61 3.12 -10.10
N ARG A 58 14.51 1.81 -10.31
CA ARG A 58 14.51 0.84 -9.22
C ARG A 58 15.94 0.63 -8.74
N GLU A 59 16.17 0.83 -7.45
CA GLU A 59 17.46 0.60 -6.79
C GLU A 59 17.52 -0.82 -6.22
N ASN A 60 16.51 -1.22 -5.47
CA ASN A 60 16.47 -2.51 -4.78
C ASN A 60 15.03 -3.02 -4.66
N GLN A 61 14.89 -4.34 -4.47
CA GLN A 61 13.62 -4.99 -4.16
C GLN A 61 13.87 -6.15 -3.20
N SER A 62 13.07 -6.26 -2.14
CA SER A 62 13.23 -7.30 -1.11
C SER A 62 11.90 -7.70 -0.50
N LEU A 63 11.78 -8.97 -0.13
CA LEU A 63 10.60 -9.51 0.55
C LEU A 63 10.78 -9.41 2.07
N GLN A 64 9.73 -8.94 2.76
CA GLN A 64 9.63 -8.97 4.22
C GLN A 64 8.41 -9.80 4.64
N LEU A 65 8.60 -10.67 5.63
CA LEU A 65 7.55 -11.50 6.20
C LEU A 65 7.27 -11.04 7.63
N GLU A 66 6.01 -10.78 7.95
CA GLU A 66 5.54 -10.31 9.24
C GLU A 66 4.30 -11.11 9.63
N GLY A 67 4.51 -12.18 10.40
CA GLY A 67 3.48 -13.17 10.69
C GLY A 67 2.98 -13.86 9.42
N GLU A 68 1.67 -13.80 9.18
CA GLU A 68 1.02 -14.40 7.99
C GLU A 68 1.05 -13.47 6.75
N LYS A 69 1.65 -12.28 6.89
CA LYS A 69 1.70 -11.30 5.82
C LYS A 69 3.04 -11.28 5.12
N ALA A 70 2.96 -11.07 3.82
CA ALA A 70 4.10 -10.87 2.95
C ALA A 70 4.05 -9.45 2.38
N TYR A 71 5.19 -8.76 2.47
CA TYR A 71 5.35 -7.41 1.95
C TYR A 71 6.53 -7.35 0.99
N ASP A 72 6.33 -6.74 -0.15
CA ASP A 72 7.44 -6.40 -1.04
C ASP A 72 7.88 -4.96 -0.78
N LEU A 73 9.16 -4.78 -0.47
CA LEU A 73 9.81 -3.49 -0.27
C LEU A 73 10.59 -3.15 -1.54
N ILE A 74 10.16 -2.11 -2.24
CA ILE A 74 10.82 -1.57 -3.42
C ILE A 74 11.45 -0.21 -3.10
N GLU A 75 12.76 -0.14 -3.26
CA GLU A 75 13.52 1.12 -3.16
C GLU A 75 13.71 1.70 -4.56
N ILE A 76 13.46 3.00 -4.69
CA ILE A 76 13.55 3.73 -5.94
C ILE A 76 14.36 5.02 -5.78
N THR A 77 14.93 5.48 -6.89
CA THR A 77 15.34 6.87 -7.08
C THR A 77 14.34 7.55 -8.01
N THR A 78 13.71 8.62 -7.55
CA THR A 78 12.78 9.42 -8.35
C THR A 78 13.51 10.22 -9.43
N ALA A 79 12.75 10.79 -10.38
CA ALA A 79 13.34 11.57 -11.49
C ALA A 79 14.12 12.82 -11.01
N ASP A 80 13.74 13.40 -9.88
CA ASP A 80 14.45 14.51 -9.22
C ASP A 80 15.60 14.04 -8.31
N GLY A 81 15.92 12.74 -8.32
CA GLY A 81 17.09 12.17 -7.63
C GLY A 81 16.86 11.81 -6.15
N LYS A 82 15.62 11.88 -5.66
CA LYS A 82 15.28 11.52 -4.27
C LYS A 82 15.16 10.00 -4.13
N ARG A 83 15.74 9.46 -3.06
CA ARG A 83 15.55 8.05 -2.68
C ARG A 83 14.26 7.86 -1.88
N MET A 84 13.46 6.88 -2.27
CA MET A 84 12.19 6.53 -1.64
C MET A 84 12.09 5.02 -1.48
N ALA A 85 11.34 4.59 -0.47
CA ALA A 85 11.06 3.19 -0.17
C ALA A 85 9.54 2.98 -0.09
N TYR A 86 9.04 1.95 -0.77
CA TYR A 86 7.62 1.61 -0.82
C TYR A 86 7.37 0.16 -0.44
N TYR A 87 6.41 -0.07 0.43
CA TYR A 87 5.91 -1.36 0.90
C TYR A 87 4.60 -1.68 0.19
N PHE A 88 4.50 -2.87 -0.37
CA PHE A 88 3.31 -3.42 -0.99
C PHE A 88 2.85 -4.65 -0.20
N ASP A 89 1.57 -4.72 0.17
CA ASP A 89 1.00 -5.95 0.76
C ASP A 89 0.72 -6.94 -0.40
N VAL A 90 1.56 -7.97 -0.47
CA VAL A 90 1.57 -9.00 -1.53
C VAL A 90 1.00 -10.33 -1.05
N THR A 91 0.46 -10.35 0.16
CA THR A 91 -0.04 -11.56 0.84
C THR A 91 -1.00 -12.35 -0.04
N SER A 92 -1.82 -11.68 -0.85
CA SER A 92 -2.85 -12.34 -1.67
C SER A 92 -2.30 -13.22 -2.79
N PHE A 93 -1.06 -13.00 -3.25
CA PHE A 93 -0.46 -13.70 -4.38
C PHE A 93 0.95 -14.23 -4.16
N PHE A 94 1.58 -13.93 -3.02
CA PHE A 94 2.90 -14.46 -2.69
C PHE A 94 2.94 -16.00 -2.82
N GLY A 95 3.94 -16.50 -3.56
CA GLY A 95 4.13 -17.93 -3.82
C GLY A 95 3.23 -18.55 -4.90
N LYS A 96 2.35 -17.76 -5.56
CA LYS A 96 1.49 -18.23 -6.65
C LYS A 96 2.09 -17.84 -7.99
N TRP A 97 2.25 -18.79 -8.91
CA TRP A 97 2.83 -18.56 -10.25
C TRP A 97 1.80 -18.83 -11.34
#